data_AF-A0A1F6R3N9-F1
#
_entry.id   AF-A0A1F6R3N9-F1
#
_cell.length_a   1.000
_cell.length_b   1.000
_cell.length_c   1.000
_cell.angle_alpha   90.00
_cell.angle_beta   90.00
_cell.angle_gamma   90.00
#
_symmetry.space_group_name_H-M   'P 1'
#
loop_
_entity.id
_entity.type
_entity.pdbx_description
1 polymer ?
#
loop_
_entity_poly.entity_id
_entity_poly.type
_entity_poly.pdbx_seq_one_letter_code
_entity_poly.pdbx_strand_id
1 'polypeptide(L)'
;MMKNLEKDVLEYLKERGWDNLRPSDLAKSISIEAAELLEIFQWSSISIEETKQDANRIEKIKRELADILIYVLDMSVLLDLDTEKIIREKLEYVKKKFPAELMKKDGQEENKHYIEIKEKYRRDGLS
;
A
#
# COMPACT_ATOMS: atom_id res chain seq x y z
N MET A 1 -17.51 0.25 8.66
CA MET A 1 -16.76 1.18 7.80
C MET A 1 -15.83 0.40 6.87
N MET A 2 -14.85 -0.38 7.35
CA MET A 2 -14.10 -1.34 6.49
C MET A 2 -14.91 -2.60 6.15
N LYS A 3 -15.56 -3.20 7.15
CA LYS A 3 -16.40 -4.40 6.96
C LYS A 3 -17.58 -4.23 6.00
N ASN A 4 -18.07 -3.01 5.84
CA ASN A 4 -19.11 -2.72 4.86
C ASN A 4 -18.52 -2.74 3.45
N LEU A 5 -17.36 -2.11 3.27
CA LEU A 5 -16.64 -2.12 1.99
C LEU A 5 -16.21 -3.55 1.59
N GLU A 6 -15.67 -4.35 2.52
CA GLU A 6 -15.34 -5.77 2.29
C GLU A 6 -16.58 -6.57 1.83
N LYS A 7 -17.75 -6.27 2.41
CA LYS A 7 -19.01 -6.90 2.00
C LYS A 7 -19.44 -6.45 0.60
N ASP A 8 -19.37 -5.15 0.31
CA ASP A 8 -19.73 -4.61 -1.01
C ASP A 8 -18.81 -5.19 -2.10
N VAL A 9 -17.52 -5.35 -1.80
CA VAL A 9 -16.54 -6.03 -2.67
C VAL A 9 -16.90 -7.50 -2.89
N LEU A 10 -17.24 -8.25 -1.82
CA LEU A 10 -17.66 -9.64 -1.95
C LEU A 10 -18.90 -9.78 -2.84
N GLU A 11 -19.87 -8.90 -2.67
CA GLU A 11 -21.09 -8.87 -3.50
C GLU A 11 -20.75 -8.56 -4.96
N TYR A 12 -19.93 -7.54 -5.20
CA TYR A 12 -19.42 -7.20 -6.53
C TYR A 12 -18.74 -8.37 -7.24
N LEU A 13 -17.90 -9.13 -6.53
CA LEU A 13 -17.21 -10.30 -7.06
C LEU A 13 -18.20 -11.42 -7.41
N LYS A 14 -19.16 -11.70 -6.51
CA LYS A 14 -20.18 -12.74 -6.72
C LYS A 14 -21.10 -12.45 -7.89
N GLU A 15 -21.55 -11.21 -8.04
CA GLU A 15 -22.38 -10.78 -9.17
C GLU A 15 -21.72 -11.04 -10.53
N ARG A 16 -20.38 -11.08 -10.57
CA ARG A 16 -19.58 -11.28 -11.79
C ARG A 16 -19.03 -12.70 -11.90
N GLY A 17 -19.29 -13.58 -10.93
CA GLY A 17 -18.71 -14.92 -10.86
C GLY A 17 -17.18 -14.91 -10.69
N TRP A 18 -16.64 -13.89 -10.02
CA TRP A 18 -15.22 -13.70 -9.74
C TRP A 18 -14.84 -14.09 -8.31
N ASP A 19 -15.75 -14.73 -7.57
CA ASP A 19 -15.53 -15.25 -6.23
C ASP A 19 -14.62 -16.50 -6.18
N ASN A 20 -13.94 -16.80 -7.29
CA ASN A 20 -13.03 -17.93 -7.48
C ASN A 20 -11.66 -17.51 -8.07
N LEU A 21 -11.35 -16.21 -8.09
CA LEU A 21 -10.07 -15.71 -8.57
C LEU A 21 -8.92 -16.31 -7.76
N ARG A 22 -7.86 -16.74 -8.44
CA ARG A 22 -6.69 -17.32 -7.78
C ARG A 22 -5.88 -16.20 -7.11
N PRO A 23 -5.37 -16.40 -5.87
CA PRO A 23 -4.52 -15.39 -5.21
C PRO A 23 -3.29 -15.00 -6.04
N SER A 24 -2.73 -15.93 -6.81
CA SER A 24 -1.60 -15.66 -7.69
C SER A 24 -1.94 -14.74 -8.86
N ASP A 25 -3.19 -14.69 -9.31
CA ASP A 25 -3.61 -13.75 -10.35
C ASP A 25 -3.86 -12.37 -9.77
N LEU A 26 -4.51 -12.29 -8.60
CA LEU A 26 -4.68 -11.02 -7.86
C LEU A 26 -3.32 -10.39 -7.51
N ALA A 27 -2.33 -11.19 -7.11
CA ALA A 27 -0.97 -10.70 -6.85
C ALA A 27 -0.31 -10.10 -8.11
N LYS A 28 -0.55 -10.70 -9.29
CA LYS A 28 -0.07 -10.13 -10.56
C LYS A 28 -0.78 -8.83 -10.87
N SER A 29 -2.10 -8.75 -10.72
CA SER A 29 -2.86 -7.52 -10.92
C SER A 29 -2.35 -6.40 -10.03
N ILE A 30 -2.18 -6.63 -8.72
CA ILE A 30 -1.58 -5.66 -7.79
C ILE A 30 -0.21 -5.18 -8.30
N SER A 31 0.64 -6.10 -8.77
CA SER A 31 1.96 -5.76 -9.29
C SER A 31 1.91 -4.92 -10.56
N ILE A 32 0.91 -5.16 -11.43
CA ILE A 32 0.72 -4.42 -12.68
C ILE A 32 0.25 -3.00 -12.36
N GLU A 33 -0.80 -2.85 -11.54
CA GLU A 33 -1.33 -1.50 -11.20
C GLU A 33 -0.32 -0.68 -10.38
N ALA A 34 0.49 -1.33 -9.55
CA ALA A 34 1.62 -0.66 -8.89
C ALA A 34 2.66 -0.13 -9.88
N ALA A 35 2.86 -0.81 -11.02
CA ALA A 35 3.73 -0.34 -12.10
C ALA A 35 3.08 0.82 -12.88
N GLU A 36 1.76 0.82 -13.09
CA GLU A 36 1.05 1.95 -13.68
C GLU A 36 1.12 3.21 -12.79
N LEU A 37 0.95 3.05 -11.47
CA LEU A 37 1.17 4.12 -10.50
C LEU A 37 2.61 4.67 -10.58
N LEU A 38 3.59 3.78 -10.71
CA LEU A 38 5.00 4.17 -10.84
C LEU A 38 5.27 4.98 -12.12
N GLU A 39 4.61 4.64 -13.23
CA GLU A 39 4.78 5.32 -14.52
C GLU A 39 4.50 6.83 -14.43
N ILE A 40 3.56 7.25 -13.58
CA ILE A 40 3.23 8.66 -13.32
C ILE A 40 4.45 9.48 -12.88
N PHE A 41 5.44 8.83 -12.25
CA PHE A 41 6.63 9.46 -11.70
C PHE A 41 7.91 9.12 -12.48
N GLN A 42 7.84 8.32 -13.55
CA GLN A 42 9.01 7.77 -14.25
C GLN A 42 10.03 8.82 -14.68
N TRP A 43 9.56 10.00 -15.09
CA TRP A 43 10.38 11.07 -15.67
C TRP A 43 10.46 12.33 -14.80
N SER A 44 9.99 12.28 -13.55
CA SER A 44 9.91 13.48 -12.71
C SER A 44 10.18 13.21 -11.24
N SER A 45 11.06 14.00 -10.64
CA SER A 45 11.18 14.09 -9.18
C SER A 45 10.37 15.28 -8.69
N ILE A 46 9.16 15.02 -8.22
CA ILE A 46 8.20 16.04 -7.79
C ILE A 46 7.91 15.92 -6.29
N SER A 47 7.78 17.06 -5.62
CA SER A 47 7.38 17.13 -4.23
C SER A 47 5.89 16.85 -4.06
N ILE A 48 5.47 16.58 -2.82
CA ILE A 48 4.04 16.44 -2.48
C ILE A 48 3.26 17.70 -2.83
N GLU A 49 3.84 18.88 -2.63
CA GLU A 49 3.18 20.16 -2.89
C GLU A 49 2.95 20.38 -4.38
N GLU A 50 3.98 20.15 -5.20
CA GLU A 50 3.86 20.20 -6.67
C GLU A 50 2.85 19.16 -7.18
N THR A 51 2.85 17.95 -6.59
CA THR A 51 1.86 16.91 -6.93
C THR A 51 0.44 17.39 -6.67
N LYS A 52 0.19 18.01 -5.52
CA LYS A 52 -1.15 18.49 -5.11
C LYS A 52 -1.68 19.62 -6.00
N GLN A 53 -0.79 20.41 -6.60
CA GLN A 53 -1.14 21.52 -7.47
C GLN A 53 -1.46 21.07 -8.91
N ASP A 54 -1.04 19.86 -9.31
CA ASP A 54 -1.32 19.26 -10.61
C ASP A 54 -2.57 18.37 -10.55
N ALA A 55 -3.73 18.95 -10.88
CA ALA A 55 -5.02 18.26 -10.84
C ALA A 55 -5.08 17.02 -11.76
N ASN A 56 -4.42 17.06 -12.93
CA ASN A 56 -4.40 15.93 -13.86
C ASN A 56 -3.60 14.77 -13.27
N ARG A 57 -2.44 15.06 -12.67
CA ARG A 57 -1.64 14.05 -12.00
C ARG A 57 -2.35 13.44 -10.81
N ILE A 58 -3.03 14.25 -9.99
CA ILE A 58 -3.84 13.74 -8.87
C ILE A 58 -4.91 12.77 -9.38
N GLU A 59 -5.56 13.06 -10.49
CA GLU A 59 -6.58 12.18 -11.03
C GLU A 59 -6.00 10.83 -11.49
N LYS A 60 -4.85 10.85 -12.17
CA LYS A 60 -4.13 9.62 -12.52
C LYS A 60 -3.74 8.82 -11.27
N ILE A 61 -3.16 9.47 -10.26
CA ILE A 61 -2.76 8.82 -9.00
C ILE A 61 -3.97 8.17 -8.32
N LYS A 62 -5.11 8.87 -8.27
CA LYS A 62 -6.34 8.33 -7.68
C LYS A 62 -6.81 7.06 -8.38
N ARG A 63 -6.76 7.04 -9.71
CA ARG A 63 -7.14 5.88 -10.51
C ARG A 63 -6.27 4.68 -10.16
N GLU A 64 -4.96 4.79 -10.30
CA GLU A 64 -4.07 3.65 -10.06
C GLU A 64 -4.08 3.20 -8.59
N LEU A 65 -4.20 4.14 -7.64
CA LEU A 65 -4.38 3.79 -6.23
C LEU A 65 -5.69 3.05 -5.99
N ALA A 66 -6.78 3.43 -6.64
CA ALA A 66 -8.05 2.74 -6.51
C ALA A 66 -7.93 1.30 -7.03
N ASP A 67 -7.31 1.09 -8.18
CA ASP A 67 -7.13 -0.24 -8.77
C ASP A 67 -6.27 -1.14 -7.86
N ILE A 68 -5.16 -0.63 -7.33
CA ILE A 68 -4.33 -1.35 -6.35
C ILE A 68 -5.17 -1.72 -5.11
N LEU A 69 -5.91 -0.76 -4.55
CA LEU A 69 -6.70 -0.98 -3.33
C LEU A 69 -7.82 -1.99 -3.55
N ILE A 70 -8.48 -1.97 -4.71
CA ILE A 70 -9.53 -2.92 -5.07
C ILE A 70 -8.95 -4.33 -5.13
N TYR A 71 -7.85 -4.58 -5.86
CA TYR A 71 -7.27 -5.92 -5.92
C TYR A 71 -6.72 -6.42 -4.57
N VAL A 72 -6.23 -5.52 -3.71
CA VAL A 72 -5.84 -5.85 -2.33
C VAL A 72 -7.06 -6.26 -1.50
N LEU A 73 -8.18 -5.57 -1.64
CA LEU A 73 -9.43 -5.91 -0.96
C LEU A 73 -10.03 -7.21 -1.50
N ASP A 74 -10.06 -7.41 -2.81
CA ASP A 74 -10.49 -8.66 -3.45
C ASP A 74 -9.73 -9.86 -2.86
N MET A 75 -8.40 -9.75 -2.82
CA MET A 75 -7.55 -10.79 -2.24
C MET A 75 -7.84 -11.01 -0.75
N SER A 76 -8.01 -9.94 0.01
CA SER A 76 -8.29 -10.04 1.45
C SER A 76 -9.62 -10.75 1.70
N VAL A 77 -10.67 -10.35 0.98
CA VAL A 77 -12.02 -10.90 1.09
C VAL A 77 -12.05 -12.37 0.67
N LEU A 78 -11.42 -12.73 -0.45
CA LEU A 78 -11.40 -14.12 -0.94
C LEU A 78 -10.58 -15.07 -0.07
N LEU A 79 -9.68 -14.53 0.75
CA LEU A 79 -8.87 -15.27 1.72
C LEU A 79 -9.41 -15.20 3.15
N ASP A 80 -10.62 -14.64 3.35
CA ASP A 80 -11.25 -14.44 4.65
C ASP A 80 -10.37 -13.66 5.66
N LEU A 81 -9.62 -12.68 5.16
CA LEU A 81 -8.75 -11.83 5.96
C LEU A 81 -9.50 -10.58 6.43
N ASP A 82 -9.35 -10.24 7.72
CA ASP A 82 -9.81 -8.94 8.25
C ASP A 82 -8.80 -7.85 7.88
N THR A 83 -9.09 -7.08 6.82
CA THR A 83 -8.16 -6.10 6.26
C THR A 83 -7.81 -5.02 7.28
N GLU A 84 -8.80 -4.55 8.05
CA GLU A 84 -8.58 -3.56 9.10
C GLU A 84 -7.61 -4.07 10.17
N LYS A 85 -7.81 -5.31 10.62
CA LYS A 85 -6.94 -5.95 11.61
C LYS A 85 -5.50 -6.07 11.11
N ILE A 86 -5.29 -6.57 9.89
CA ILE A 86 -3.95 -6.74 9.30
C ILE A 86 -3.21 -5.40 9.23
N ILE A 87 -3.90 -4.33 8.79
CA ILE A 87 -3.31 -2.99 8.72
C ILE A 87 -2.94 -2.49 10.12
N ARG A 88 -3.83 -2.63 11.11
CA ARG A 88 -3.58 -2.17 12.49
C ARG A 88 -2.41 -2.91 13.13
N GLU A 89 -2.36 -4.23 12.99
CA GLU A 89 -1.26 -5.05 13.50
C GLU A 89 0.08 -4.65 12.87
N LYS A 90 0.10 -4.43 11.55
CA LYS A 90 1.31 -3.96 10.86
C LYS A 90 1.72 -2.56 11.33
N LEU A 91 0.78 -1.63 11.53
CA LEU A 91 1.06 -0.30 12.03
C LEU A 91 1.66 -0.34 13.45
N GLU A 92 1.10 -1.14 14.35
CA GLU A 92 1.65 -1.30 15.72
C GLU A 92 3.05 -1.92 15.69
N TYR A 93 3.30 -2.90 14.82
CA TYR A 93 4.63 -3.43 14.60
C TYR A 93 5.61 -2.36 14.08
N VAL A 94 5.20 -1.58 13.08
CA VAL A 94 6.02 -0.50 12.50
C VAL A 94 6.30 0.60 13.51
N LYS A 95 5.33 0.99 14.35
CA LYS A 95 5.54 1.97 15.44
C LYS A 95 6.61 1.54 16.43
N LYS A 96 6.62 0.24 16.81
CA LYS A 96 7.64 -0.33 17.70
C LYS A 96 9.00 -0.41 17.01
N LYS A 97 9.01 -0.77 15.72
CA LYS A 97 10.24 -0.90 14.92
C LYS A 97 10.89 0.45 14.58
N PHE A 98 10.08 1.48 14.36
CA PHE A 98 10.50 2.83 13.98
C PHE A 98 9.85 3.88 14.91
N PRO A 99 10.32 4.04 16.16
CA PRO A 99 9.75 4.99 17.11
C PRO A 99 9.82 6.43 16.59
N ALA A 100 8.71 7.18 16.71
CA ALA A 100 8.58 8.52 16.13
C ALA A 100 9.67 9.49 16.61
N GLU A 101 10.08 9.40 17.88
CA GLU A 101 11.12 10.27 18.46
C GLU A 101 12.49 10.08 17.82
N LEU A 102 12.78 8.88 17.32
CA LEU A 102 14.03 8.55 16.64
C LEU A 102 13.94 8.75 15.12
N MET A 103 12.71 8.88 14.59
CA MET A 103 12.44 9.03 13.16
C MET A 103 12.30 10.50 12.72
N LYS A 104 11.95 11.41 13.62
CA LYS A 104 11.92 12.85 13.35
C LYS A 104 13.33 13.33 13.01
N LYS A 105 13.48 13.96 11.84
CA LYS A 105 14.72 14.62 11.44
C LYS A 105 14.68 16.09 11.87
N ASP A 106 15.73 16.55 12.54
CA ASP A 106 16.07 17.97 12.59
C ASP A 106 16.98 18.28 11.38
N GLY A 107 16.37 18.57 10.23
CA GLY A 107 17.13 18.99 9.03
C GLY A 107 17.65 17.87 8.12
N GLN A 108 18.13 18.25 6.94
CA GLN A 108 18.24 17.45 5.71
C GLN A 108 19.33 16.36 5.67
N GLU A 109 19.56 15.60 6.74
CA GLU A 109 20.43 14.43 6.71
C GLU A 109 19.61 13.14 6.62
N GLU A 110 20.12 12.10 5.95
CA GLU A 110 19.53 10.76 6.02
C GLU A 110 19.42 10.32 7.48
N ASN A 111 18.26 9.75 7.86
CA ASN A 111 18.07 9.33 9.24
C ASN A 111 18.97 8.11 9.50
N LYS A 112 20.15 8.34 10.06
CA LYS A 112 21.15 7.30 10.37
C LYS A 112 20.53 6.14 11.14
N HIS A 113 19.64 6.44 12.08
CA HIS A 113 18.94 5.42 12.87
C HIS A 113 18.01 4.54 12.03
N TYR A 114 17.32 5.12 11.03
CA TYR A 114 16.51 4.35 10.08
C TYR A 114 17.34 3.36 9.26
N ILE A 115 18.54 3.77 8.82
CA ILE A 115 19.46 2.92 8.07
C ILE A 115 19.97 1.77 8.95
N GLU A 116 20.42 2.07 10.17
CA GLU A 116 20.89 1.08 11.15
C GLU A 116 19.82 0.02 11.46
N ILE A 117 18.57 0.44 11.66
CA ILE A 117 17.44 -0.48 11.83
C ILE A 117 17.30 -1.36 10.57
N LYS A 118 17.25 -0.77 9.38
CA LYS A 118 17.09 -1.55 8.14
C LYS A 118 18.22 -2.58 7.91
N GLU A 119 19.46 -2.23 8.23
CA GLU A 119 20.60 -3.14 8.12
C GLU A 119 20.52 -4.29 9.11
N LYS A 120 20.16 -4.02 10.36
CA LYS A 120 19.95 -5.06 11.39
C LYS A 120 18.89 -6.08 10.94
N TYR A 121 17.75 -5.62 10.43
CA TYR A 121 16.67 -6.52 10.01
C TYR A 121 17.00 -7.31 8.73
N ARG A 122 17.74 -6.72 7.78
CA ARG A 122 18.27 -7.47 6.63
C ARG A 122 19.23 -8.58 7.08
N ARG A 123 20.06 -8.31 8.10
CA ARG A 123 20.96 -9.31 8.69
C ARG A 123 20.22 -10.43 9.40
N ASP A 124 19.13 -10.09 10.10
CA ASP A 124 18.34 -11.04 10.90
C ASP A 124 17.28 -11.81 10.09
N GLY A 125 17.13 -11.55 8.79
CA GLY A 125 16.13 -12.20 7.92
C GLY A 125 14.68 -11.77 8.18
N LEU A 126 14.50 -10.61 8.83
CA LEU A 126 13.22 -10.08 9.28
C LEU A 126 12.73 -8.90 8.42
N SER A 127 13.23 -8.81 7.17
CA SER A 127 12.90 -7.71 6.24
C SER A 127 11.54 -7.89 5.59
#